data_AF-A0A815VFU7-F1
#
_entry.id   AF-A0A815VFU7-F1
#
_cell.length_a   1.000
_cell.length_b   1.000
_cell.length_c   1.000
_cell.angle_alpha   90.00
_cell.angle_beta   90.00
_cell.angle_gamma   90.00
#
_symmetry.space_group_name_H-M   'P 1'
#
loop_
_entity.id
_entity.type
_entity.pdbx_description
1 polymer ?
#
loop_
_entity_poly.entity_id
_entity_poly.type
_entity_poly.pdbx_seq_one_letter_code
_entity_poly.pdbx_strand_id
1 'polypeptide(L)'
;NEITSEQAEKCIQQIYYRRTTFNDNDMRKSICGSLKHLGSDLYTSPVHFLHELIQNAEDNFYEPSIIPCLRIELNHGYILLSNNEQGLRARDVFAICSLAVSTKTIEQEHIGEKGVGFKSVFGASNEPMLISHAWKFHFHVPGLDAMSYITPLWITDKDLPKCISKQISTFPQYTHLYLPLKFQAHTSEANSFLDQVIKAVDPCILLNMRQLKKLEIVDERQNKVTIIEKQFIGSTKLEEQSSVTFEDFTFLHLSGSVIRLHTSTGYSTFRV
;
A
#
# COMPACT_ATOMS: atom_id res chain seq x y z
N ASN A 1 5.77 -19.23 -9.34
CA ASN A 1 4.72 -18.81 -8.39
C ASN A 1 3.35 -18.95 -9.03
N GLU A 2 2.96 -20.13 -9.51
CA GLU A 2 1.66 -20.30 -10.16
C GLU A 2 0.74 -21.11 -9.25
N ILE A 3 0.13 -20.40 -8.29
CA ILE A 3 -1.01 -20.93 -7.56
C ILE A 3 -2.25 -20.77 -8.45
N THR A 4 -3.08 -21.80 -8.57
CA THR A 4 -4.34 -21.70 -9.32
C THR A 4 -5.38 -20.92 -8.52
N SER A 5 -6.41 -20.38 -9.18
CA SER A 5 -7.52 -19.70 -8.49
C SER A 5 -8.22 -20.61 -7.49
N GLU A 6 -8.37 -21.91 -7.80
CA GLU A 6 -8.95 -22.89 -6.88
C GLU A 6 -8.07 -23.13 -5.64
N GLN A 7 -6.75 -23.17 -5.80
CA GLN A 7 -5.82 -23.31 -4.68
C GLN A 7 -5.82 -22.07 -3.79
N ALA A 8 -5.88 -20.88 -4.40
CA ALA A 8 -6.00 -19.61 -3.69
C ALA A 8 -7.33 -19.54 -2.90
N GLU A 9 -8.44 -19.94 -3.52
CA GLU A 9 -9.76 -20.02 -2.88
C GLU A 9 -9.74 -20.93 -1.65
N LYS A 10 -9.24 -22.16 -1.83
CA LYS A 10 -9.09 -23.13 -0.74
C LYS A 10 -8.25 -22.57 0.40
N CYS A 11 -7.18 -21.84 0.10
CA CYS A 11 -6.34 -21.20 1.12
C CYS A 11 -7.11 -20.14 1.91
N ILE A 12 -7.82 -19.23 1.24
CA ILE A 12 -8.64 -18.20 1.91
C ILE A 12 -9.75 -18.83 2.75
N GLN A 13 -10.45 -19.83 2.23
CA GLN A 13 -11.49 -20.57 2.96
C GLN A 13 -10.93 -21.29 4.20
N GLN A 14 -9.73 -21.85 4.12
CA GLN A 14 -9.06 -22.46 5.27
C GLN A 14 -8.70 -21.43 6.34
N ILE A 15 -8.21 -20.25 5.96
CA ILE A 15 -7.93 -19.16 6.91
C ILE A 15 -9.25 -18.75 7.58
N TYR A 16 -10.29 -18.48 6.79
CA TYR A 16 -11.62 -18.12 7.29
C TYR A 16 -12.12 -19.14 8.31
N TYR A 17 -12.19 -20.42 7.92
CA TYR A 17 -12.66 -21.52 8.78
C TYR A 17 -11.89 -21.56 10.10
N ARG A 18 -10.56 -21.51 10.06
CA ARG A 18 -9.71 -21.52 11.26
C ARG A 18 -9.96 -20.35 12.19
N ARG A 19 -10.36 -19.17 11.69
CA ARG A 19 -10.65 -17.99 12.50
C ARG A 19 -12.06 -18.01 13.09
N THR A 20 -13.03 -18.57 12.36
CA THR A 20 -14.44 -18.62 12.79
C THR A 20 -14.75 -19.80 13.70
N THR A 21 -14.07 -20.95 13.53
CA THR A 21 -14.25 -22.13 14.40
C THR A 21 -13.24 -22.19 15.54
N PHE A 22 -12.53 -21.09 15.79
CA PHE A 22 -11.56 -20.98 16.87
C PHE A 22 -12.31 -20.88 18.22
N ASN A 23 -12.38 -22.01 18.93
CA ASN A 23 -13.24 -22.18 20.11
C ASN A 23 -12.53 -21.94 21.45
N ASP A 24 -11.24 -21.60 21.46
CA ASP A 24 -10.55 -21.21 22.69
C ASP A 24 -10.93 -19.76 23.04
N ASN A 25 -11.87 -19.62 23.97
CA ASN A 25 -12.41 -18.33 24.36
C ASN A 25 -11.37 -17.38 24.97
N ASP A 26 -10.39 -17.89 25.72
CA ASP A 26 -9.41 -17.06 26.41
C ASP A 26 -8.34 -16.57 25.42
N MET A 27 -7.85 -17.46 24.56
CA MET A 27 -6.94 -17.08 23.48
C MET A 27 -7.65 -16.14 22.48
N ARG A 28 -8.93 -16.37 22.18
CA ARG A 28 -9.71 -15.48 21.30
C ARG A 28 -9.87 -14.09 21.92
N LYS A 29 -10.20 -14.01 23.22
CA LYS A 29 -10.26 -12.73 23.95
C LYS A 29 -8.92 -12.01 23.92
N SER A 30 -7.82 -12.71 24.15
CA SER A 30 -6.45 -12.16 24.09
C SER A 30 -6.15 -11.57 22.71
N ILE A 31 -6.37 -12.35 21.65
CA ILE A 31 -6.21 -11.90 20.25
C ILE A 31 -7.07 -10.66 19.96
N CYS A 32 -8.34 -10.70 20.34
CA CYS A 32 -9.25 -9.58 20.14
C CYS A 32 -8.79 -8.34 20.91
N GLY A 33 -8.22 -8.50 22.10
CA GLY A 33 -7.59 -7.42 22.87
C GLY A 33 -6.45 -6.77 22.09
N SER A 34 -5.52 -7.58 21.58
CA SER A 34 -4.40 -7.09 20.76
C SER A 34 -4.86 -6.39 19.49
N LEU A 35 -5.88 -6.93 18.80
CA LEU A 35 -6.45 -6.31 17.60
C LEU A 35 -7.16 -4.99 17.89
N LYS A 36 -7.83 -4.86 19.05
CA LYS A 36 -8.46 -3.60 19.46
C LYS A 36 -7.42 -2.53 19.79
N HIS A 37 -6.33 -2.92 20.45
CA HIS A 37 -5.23 -2.00 20.74
C HIS A 37 -4.51 -1.57 19.45
N LEU A 38 -4.25 -2.52 18.54
CA LEU A 38 -3.75 -2.17 17.21
C LEU A 38 -4.73 -1.22 16.52
N GLY A 39 -6.02 -1.54 16.52
CA GLY A 39 -7.09 -0.69 16.03
C GLY A 39 -7.00 0.74 16.55
N SER A 40 -6.90 0.96 17.86
CA SER A 40 -6.81 2.30 18.45
C SER A 40 -5.59 3.09 17.98
N ASP A 41 -4.44 2.42 17.83
CA ASP A 41 -3.19 3.07 17.43
C ASP A 41 -3.17 3.41 15.92
N LEU A 42 -3.87 2.60 15.10
CA LEU A 42 -4.05 2.83 13.67
C LEU A 42 -4.88 4.10 13.34
N TYR A 43 -5.64 4.64 14.31
CA TYR A 43 -6.46 5.84 14.12
C TYR A 43 -5.73 7.16 14.45
N THR A 44 -4.45 7.10 14.82
CA THR A 44 -3.69 8.30 15.25
C THR A 44 -3.33 9.26 14.10
N SER A 45 -3.18 8.76 12.88
CA SER A 45 -3.03 9.59 11.68
C SER A 45 -3.85 9.02 10.51
N PRO A 46 -4.81 9.77 9.96
CA PRO A 46 -5.72 9.29 8.91
C PRO A 46 -4.99 8.92 7.61
N VAL A 47 -3.77 9.42 7.42
CA VAL A 47 -2.97 9.23 6.21
C VAL A 47 -1.77 8.29 6.41
N HIS A 48 -1.57 7.76 7.62
CA HIS A 48 -0.44 6.87 7.93
C HIS A 48 -0.43 5.63 7.05
N PHE A 49 -1.61 5.11 6.70
CA PHE A 49 -1.74 3.95 5.82
C PHE A 49 -1.05 4.14 4.47
N LEU A 50 -0.95 5.37 3.98
CA LEU A 50 -0.31 5.66 2.70
C LEU A 50 1.19 5.36 2.74
N HIS A 51 1.87 5.74 3.82
CA HIS A 51 3.29 5.45 4.01
C HIS A 51 3.53 3.94 4.11
N GLU A 52 2.69 3.22 4.85
CA GLU A 52 2.74 1.76 4.97
C GLU A 52 2.55 1.07 3.60
N LEU A 53 1.62 1.56 2.78
CA LEU A 53 1.39 1.02 1.44
C LEU A 53 2.54 1.34 0.47
N ILE A 54 3.18 2.50 0.59
CA ILE A 54 4.37 2.84 -0.19
C ILE A 54 5.55 1.95 0.23
N GLN A 55 5.74 1.69 1.53
CA GLN A 55 6.76 0.75 2.01
C GLN A 55 6.47 -0.69 1.54
N ASN A 56 5.21 -1.13 1.58
CA ASN A 56 4.84 -2.42 1.01
C ASN A 56 5.19 -2.53 -0.48
N ALA A 57 5.04 -1.45 -1.25
CA ALA A 57 5.46 -1.41 -2.64
C ALA A 57 6.99 -1.42 -2.78
N GLU A 58 7.75 -0.77 -1.90
CA GLU A 58 9.21 -0.85 -1.87
C GLU A 58 9.71 -2.28 -1.60
N ASP A 59 9.02 -3.03 -0.74
CA ASP A 59 9.40 -4.40 -0.35
C ASP A 59 8.93 -5.48 -1.34
N ASN A 60 8.26 -5.09 -2.43
CA ASN A 60 7.75 -6.03 -3.42
C ASN A 60 8.83 -6.51 -4.41
N PHE A 61 8.53 -7.62 -5.07
CA PHE A 61 9.35 -8.15 -6.14
C PHE A 61 8.84 -7.64 -7.49
N TYR A 62 9.73 -7.08 -8.27
CA TYR A 62 9.43 -6.57 -9.61
C TYR A 62 10.24 -7.33 -10.65
N GLU A 63 9.73 -7.42 -11.87
CA GLU A 63 10.51 -7.93 -13.00
C GLU A 63 11.66 -6.96 -13.34
N PRO A 64 12.85 -7.43 -13.74
CA PRO A 64 13.99 -6.55 -14.02
C PRO A 64 13.75 -5.55 -15.18
N SER A 65 12.80 -5.85 -16.07
CA SER A 65 12.52 -5.08 -17.29
C SER A 65 11.48 -3.98 -17.11
N ILE A 66 10.84 -3.88 -15.94
CA ILE A 66 9.81 -2.88 -15.68
C ILE A 66 10.32 -1.77 -14.76
N ILE A 67 9.66 -0.61 -14.80
CA ILE A 67 9.87 0.46 -13.83
C ILE A 67 8.87 0.22 -12.67
N PRO A 68 9.34 -0.12 -11.46
CA PRO A 68 8.47 -0.30 -10.29
C PRO A 68 7.64 0.95 -10.02
N CYS A 69 6.32 0.79 -10.04
CA CYS A 69 5.35 1.86 -10.01
C CYS A 69 4.20 1.52 -9.06
N LEU A 70 3.88 2.44 -8.15
CA LEU A 70 2.65 2.43 -7.37
C LEU A 70 1.72 3.53 -7.87
N ARG A 71 0.57 3.13 -8.38
CA ARG A 71 -0.50 4.02 -8.83
C ARG A 71 -1.57 4.13 -7.75
N ILE A 72 -2.00 5.34 -7.43
CA ILE A 72 -3.00 5.67 -6.42
C ILE A 72 -4.10 6.49 -7.09
N GLU A 73 -5.30 5.93 -7.15
CA GLU A 73 -6.46 6.57 -7.75
C GLU A 73 -7.44 6.98 -6.65
N LEU A 74 -7.78 8.26 -6.63
CA LEU A 74 -8.64 8.88 -5.64
C LEU A 74 -9.98 9.23 -6.29
N ASN A 75 -11.03 8.59 -5.80
CA ASN A 75 -12.40 8.85 -6.19
C ASN A 75 -13.18 9.38 -4.97
N HIS A 76 -14.33 10.02 -5.19
CA HIS A 76 -15.18 10.51 -4.13
C HIS A 76 -15.63 9.46 -3.10
N GLY A 77 -15.67 8.17 -3.47
CA GLY A 77 -16.11 7.09 -2.57
C GLY A 77 -15.06 6.03 -2.24
N TYR A 78 -13.88 6.06 -2.86
CA TYR A 78 -12.86 5.02 -2.67
C TYR A 78 -11.45 5.52 -2.98
N ILE A 79 -10.48 4.77 -2.48
CA ILE A 79 -9.08 4.82 -2.92
C ILE A 79 -8.74 3.48 -3.57
N LEU A 80 -8.10 3.50 -4.74
CA LEU A 80 -7.64 2.32 -5.44
C LEU A 80 -6.14 2.40 -5.67
N LEU A 81 -5.40 1.46 -5.09
CA LEU A 81 -3.98 1.31 -5.34
C LEU A 81 -3.73 0.18 -6.33
N SER A 82 -2.83 0.40 -7.28
CA SER A 82 -2.39 -0.61 -8.25
C SER A 82 -0.87 -0.62 -8.32
N ASN A 83 -0.25 -1.76 -8.08
CA ASN A 83 1.21 -1.93 -8.09
C ASN A 83 1.61 -3.00 -9.10
N ASN A 84 2.59 -2.69 -9.94
CA ASN A 84 3.05 -3.55 -11.03
C ASN A 84 4.08 -4.61 -10.61
N GLU A 85 3.94 -5.11 -9.39
CA GLU A 85 4.78 -6.17 -8.82
C GLU A 85 4.39 -7.57 -9.35
N GLN A 86 5.19 -8.59 -9.03
CA GLN A 86 5.01 -9.96 -9.55
C GLN A 86 3.75 -10.70 -9.05
N GLY A 87 3.11 -10.20 -8.00
CA GLY A 87 1.93 -10.76 -7.35
C GLY A 87 2.20 -11.32 -5.96
N LEU A 88 1.13 -11.39 -5.17
CA LEU A 88 1.17 -11.99 -3.85
C LEU A 88 1.50 -13.48 -3.88
N ARG A 89 2.35 -13.90 -2.95
CA ARG A 89 2.60 -15.31 -2.65
C ARG A 89 1.73 -15.72 -1.47
N ALA A 90 1.53 -17.03 -1.28
CA ALA A 90 0.74 -17.54 -0.15
C ALA A 90 1.24 -17.00 1.21
N ARG A 91 2.56 -16.87 1.38
CA ARG A 91 3.16 -16.28 2.60
C ARG A 91 2.75 -14.82 2.83
N ASP A 92 2.58 -14.03 1.78
CA ASP A 92 2.16 -12.63 1.89
C ASP A 92 0.69 -12.57 2.36
N VAL A 93 -0.16 -13.44 1.80
CA VAL A 93 -1.56 -13.60 2.23
C VAL A 93 -1.65 -14.03 3.70
N PHE A 94 -0.83 -15.00 4.12
CA PHE A 94 -0.78 -15.40 5.53
C PHE A 94 -0.30 -14.25 6.43
N ALA A 95 0.68 -13.45 6.02
CA ALA A 95 1.13 -12.28 6.78
C ALA A 95 0.02 -11.23 6.91
N ILE A 96 -0.68 -10.92 5.81
CA ILE A 96 -1.84 -10.02 5.78
C ILE A 96 -2.95 -10.53 6.72
N CYS A 97 -3.19 -11.84 6.78
CA CYS A 97 -4.22 -12.48 7.63
C CYS A 97 -3.72 -12.91 9.02
N SER A 98 -2.56 -12.41 9.43
CA SER A 98 -1.99 -12.68 10.76
C SER A 98 -2.09 -11.46 11.65
N LEU A 99 -2.09 -11.74 12.95
CA LEU A 99 -1.70 -10.76 13.96
C LEU A 99 -0.20 -10.57 13.82
N ALA A 100 0.27 -9.34 13.94
CA ALA A 100 1.67 -9.06 14.08
C ALA A 100 2.26 -9.93 15.21
N VAL A 101 2.98 -10.99 14.84
CA VAL A 101 3.90 -11.62 15.77
C VAL A 101 5.14 -10.76 15.66
N SER A 102 5.42 -9.93 16.67
CA SER A 102 6.68 -9.22 16.74
C SER A 102 7.80 -10.22 17.08
N THR A 103 8.06 -11.18 16.20
CA THR A 103 9.31 -11.93 16.24
C THR A 103 10.35 -11.03 15.59
N LYS A 104 10.97 -10.18 16.42
CA LYS A 104 12.34 -9.71 16.19
C LYS A 104 13.28 -10.93 16.25
N THR A 105 13.13 -11.85 15.32
CA THR A 105 14.12 -12.89 15.06
C THR A 105 15.10 -12.32 14.05
N ILE A 106 16.34 -12.23 14.50
CA ILE A 106 17.46 -11.42 14.01
C ILE A 106 17.95 -11.81 12.59
N GLU A 107 17.27 -12.69 11.85
CA GLU A 107 17.84 -13.35 10.66
C GLU A 107 17.01 -13.30 9.37
N GLN A 108 16.00 -12.43 9.24
CA GLN A 108 15.27 -12.26 7.97
C GLN A 108 15.19 -10.80 7.53
N GLU A 109 16.32 -10.27 7.06
CA GLU A 109 16.51 -8.89 6.57
C GLU A 109 15.68 -8.48 5.32
N HIS A 110 14.65 -9.23 4.93
CA HIS A 110 13.85 -8.93 3.72
C HIS A 110 12.36 -9.20 3.87
N ILE A 111 11.85 -9.34 5.08
CA ILE A 111 10.40 -9.41 5.32
C ILE A 111 10.04 -8.17 6.11
N GLY A 112 9.85 -7.07 5.37
CA GLY A 112 9.15 -5.91 5.91
C GLY A 112 7.81 -6.35 6.50
N GLU A 113 7.34 -5.59 7.48
CA GLU A 113 6.21 -5.86 8.35
C GLU A 113 4.84 -5.86 7.62
N LYS A 114 4.70 -6.59 6.50
CA LYS A 114 3.50 -6.65 5.65
C LYS A 114 2.21 -6.92 6.44
N GLY A 115 2.31 -7.57 7.60
CA GLY A 115 1.17 -7.87 8.48
C GLY A 115 0.71 -6.72 9.38
N VAL A 116 1.62 -5.87 9.88
CA VAL A 116 1.31 -4.70 10.75
C VAL A 116 0.86 -3.54 9.87
N GLY A 117 1.70 -3.17 8.90
CA GLY A 117 1.48 -2.03 8.03
C GLY A 117 0.18 -2.14 7.24
N PHE A 118 -0.19 -3.34 6.78
CA PHE A 118 -1.46 -3.54 6.08
C PHE A 118 -2.68 -3.18 6.95
N LYS A 119 -2.66 -3.39 8.28
CA LYS A 119 -3.85 -3.12 9.09
C LYS A 119 -4.21 -1.64 9.13
N SER A 120 -3.27 -0.74 8.85
CA SER A 120 -3.53 0.70 8.74
C SER A 120 -4.59 1.06 7.70
N VAL A 121 -4.82 0.21 6.68
CA VAL A 121 -5.88 0.43 5.67
C VAL A 121 -7.26 0.46 6.31
N PHE A 122 -7.42 -0.17 7.48
CA PHE A 122 -8.67 -0.15 8.23
C PHE A 122 -8.95 1.22 8.87
N GLY A 123 -8.00 2.16 8.87
CA GLY A 123 -8.27 3.57 9.15
C GLY A 123 -9.12 4.22 8.05
N ALA A 124 -8.89 3.85 6.78
CA ALA A 124 -9.56 4.41 5.62
C ALA A 124 -10.83 3.64 5.20
N SER A 125 -10.88 2.32 5.43
CA SER A 125 -11.94 1.43 4.94
C SER A 125 -12.36 0.38 5.96
N ASN A 126 -13.63 -0.03 5.96
CA ASN A 126 -14.08 -1.23 6.70
C ASN A 126 -14.10 -2.48 5.82
N GLU A 127 -13.92 -2.31 4.50
CA GLU A 127 -14.06 -3.38 3.50
C GLU A 127 -12.91 -3.39 2.48
N PRO A 128 -11.64 -3.41 2.94
CA PRO A 128 -10.51 -3.46 2.02
C PRO A 128 -10.56 -4.75 1.21
N MET A 129 -10.36 -4.64 -0.09
CA MET A 129 -10.40 -5.73 -1.05
C MET A 129 -9.08 -5.81 -1.80
N LEU A 130 -8.52 -7.01 -1.90
CA LEU A 130 -7.24 -7.27 -2.54
C LEU A 130 -7.39 -8.26 -3.68
N ILE A 131 -6.85 -7.87 -4.84
CA ILE A 131 -6.80 -8.69 -6.04
C ILE A 131 -5.35 -8.76 -6.51
N SER A 132 -4.81 -9.96 -6.61
CA SER A 132 -3.46 -10.20 -7.13
C SER A 132 -3.41 -11.55 -7.82
N HIS A 133 -3.44 -11.53 -9.15
CA HIS A 133 -3.50 -12.73 -9.98
C HIS A 133 -4.64 -13.68 -9.54
N ALA A 134 -4.29 -14.86 -9.03
CA ALA A 134 -5.23 -15.87 -8.53
C ALA A 134 -5.89 -15.49 -7.20
N TRP A 135 -5.31 -14.57 -6.43
CA TRP A 135 -5.83 -14.17 -5.12
C TRP A 135 -6.90 -13.09 -5.26
N LYS A 136 -8.13 -13.38 -4.80
CA LYS A 136 -9.25 -12.42 -4.76
C LYS A 136 -9.98 -12.54 -3.43
N PHE A 137 -9.76 -11.61 -2.53
CA PHE A 137 -10.37 -11.65 -1.21
C PHE A 137 -10.57 -10.24 -0.64
N HIS A 138 -11.47 -10.11 0.32
CA HIS A 138 -11.67 -8.89 1.08
C HIS A 138 -11.78 -9.17 2.57
N PHE A 139 -11.77 -8.09 3.32
CA PHE A 139 -12.16 -8.10 4.72
C PHE A 139 -13.50 -7.38 4.86
N HIS A 140 -14.22 -7.68 5.94
CA HIS A 140 -15.41 -6.95 6.33
C HIS A 140 -15.39 -6.81 7.85
N VAL A 141 -15.24 -5.58 8.33
CA VAL A 141 -15.11 -5.26 9.77
C VAL A 141 -16.40 -4.59 10.27
N PRO A 142 -17.38 -5.35 10.78
CA PRO A 142 -18.66 -4.82 11.26
C PRO A 142 -18.57 -4.15 12.64
N GLY A 143 -17.36 -3.87 13.15
CA GLY A 143 -17.10 -3.17 14.41
C GLY A 143 -17.20 -4.01 15.69
N LEU A 144 -17.90 -5.16 15.67
CA LEU A 144 -18.12 -5.98 16.88
C LEU A 144 -17.06 -7.07 17.09
N ASP A 145 -16.60 -7.72 16.03
CA ASP A 145 -15.62 -8.80 16.10
C ASP A 145 -14.25 -8.33 15.62
N ALA A 146 -13.29 -8.22 16.53
CA ALA A 146 -11.94 -7.82 16.19
C ALA A 146 -11.24 -8.87 15.30
N MET A 147 -11.68 -10.13 15.30
CA MET A 147 -11.13 -11.15 14.40
C MET A 147 -11.33 -10.81 12.92
N SER A 148 -12.32 -9.98 12.59
CA SER A 148 -12.58 -9.53 11.22
C SER A 148 -11.38 -8.82 10.58
N TYR A 149 -10.50 -8.20 11.36
CA TYR A 149 -9.29 -7.54 10.85
C TYR A 149 -8.27 -8.52 10.23
N ILE A 150 -8.39 -9.82 10.52
CA ILE A 150 -7.48 -10.89 10.07
C ILE A 150 -8.22 -12.06 9.42
N THR A 151 -9.52 -11.91 9.16
CA THR A 151 -10.38 -12.96 8.61
C THR A 151 -10.77 -12.59 7.18
N PRO A 152 -10.08 -13.14 6.17
CA PRO A 152 -10.38 -12.86 4.78
C PRO A 152 -11.64 -13.61 4.32
N LEU A 153 -12.32 -13.04 3.35
CA LEU A 153 -13.47 -13.61 2.65
C LEU A 153 -13.14 -13.71 1.17
N TRP A 154 -13.36 -14.87 0.57
CA TRP A 154 -13.12 -15.07 -0.86
C TRP A 154 -14.13 -14.29 -1.71
N ILE A 155 -13.69 -13.80 -2.87
CA ILE A 155 -14.53 -13.04 -3.80
C ILE A 155 -14.55 -13.69 -5.17
N THR A 156 -15.74 -13.73 -5.78
CA THR A 156 -15.87 -14.10 -7.19
C THR A 156 -15.92 -12.85 -8.08
N ASP A 157 -15.62 -13.02 -9.37
CA ASP A 157 -15.64 -11.90 -10.33
C ASP A 157 -17.01 -11.20 -10.45
N LYS A 158 -18.09 -11.87 -10.03
CA LYS A 158 -19.45 -11.32 -10.04
C LYS A 158 -19.67 -10.28 -8.94
N ASP A 159 -18.92 -10.36 -7.85
CA ASP A 159 -19.08 -9.49 -6.68
C ASP A 159 -18.11 -8.29 -6.74
N LEU A 160 -17.25 -8.22 -7.76
CA LEU A 160 -16.30 -7.12 -7.93
C LEU A 160 -17.02 -5.82 -8.31
N PRO A 161 -16.71 -4.69 -7.64
CA PRO A 161 -17.14 -3.37 -8.06
C PRO A 161 -16.70 -3.06 -9.50
N LYS A 162 -17.55 -2.36 -10.28
CA LYS A 162 -17.27 -2.05 -11.69
C LYS A 162 -15.92 -1.34 -11.92
N CYS A 163 -15.54 -0.44 -11.02
CA CYS A 163 -14.25 0.25 -11.07
C CYS A 163 -13.07 -0.73 -11.03
N ILE A 164 -13.18 -1.77 -10.20
CA ILE A 164 -12.18 -2.84 -10.06
C ILE A 164 -12.19 -3.77 -11.25
N SER A 165 -13.35 -4.19 -11.74
CA SER A 165 -13.42 -5.01 -12.96
C SER A 165 -12.76 -4.31 -14.16
N LYS A 166 -12.96 -2.99 -14.29
CA LYS A 166 -12.30 -2.16 -15.32
C LYS A 166 -10.78 -2.10 -15.10
N GLN A 167 -10.34 -1.93 -13.86
CA GLN A 167 -8.92 -1.85 -13.54
C GLN A 167 -8.19 -3.15 -13.82
N ILE A 168 -8.74 -4.29 -13.38
CA ILE A 168 -8.17 -5.63 -13.65
C ILE A 168 -8.12 -5.89 -15.16
N SER A 169 -9.12 -5.43 -15.92
CA SER A 169 -9.10 -5.56 -17.38
C SER A 169 -8.00 -4.72 -18.04
N THR A 170 -7.67 -3.57 -17.45
CA THR A 170 -6.65 -2.64 -17.96
C THR A 170 -5.24 -3.05 -17.54
N PHE A 171 -5.09 -3.55 -16.31
CA PHE A 171 -3.81 -3.91 -15.68
C PHE A 171 -3.87 -5.32 -15.07
N PRO A 172 -4.07 -6.38 -15.87
CA PRO A 172 -4.38 -7.72 -15.36
C PRO A 172 -3.28 -8.39 -14.54
N GLN A 173 -2.03 -7.93 -14.66
CA GLN A 173 -0.88 -8.46 -13.94
C GLN A 173 -0.56 -7.68 -12.66
N TYR A 174 -1.33 -6.63 -12.34
CA TYR A 174 -1.04 -5.79 -11.19
C TYR A 174 -1.70 -6.35 -9.93
N THR A 175 -1.12 -6.01 -8.78
CA THR A 175 -1.80 -6.15 -7.50
C THR A 175 -2.63 -4.91 -7.22
N HIS A 176 -3.92 -5.11 -6.98
CA HIS A 176 -4.89 -4.07 -6.69
C HIS A 176 -5.36 -4.13 -5.24
N LEU A 177 -5.37 -2.99 -4.58
CA LEU A 177 -5.98 -2.80 -3.27
C LEU A 177 -7.07 -1.73 -3.38
N TYR A 178 -8.31 -2.17 -3.23
CA TYR A 178 -9.49 -1.32 -3.25
C TYR A 178 -9.95 -1.01 -1.83
N LEU A 179 -10.08 0.28 -1.53
CA LEU A 179 -10.45 0.80 -0.22
C LEU A 179 -11.71 1.66 -0.36
N PRO A 180 -12.93 1.08 -0.27
CA PRO A 180 -14.13 1.87 -0.16
C PRO A 180 -14.08 2.69 1.14
N LEU A 181 -14.30 4.00 1.05
CA LEU A 181 -14.14 4.89 2.20
C LEU A 181 -15.20 4.60 3.28
N LYS A 182 -14.85 4.82 4.55
CA LYS A 182 -15.84 4.82 5.65
C LYS A 182 -16.83 5.98 5.55
N PHE A 183 -16.48 7.01 4.79
CA PHE A 183 -17.31 8.18 4.55
C PHE A 183 -18.22 7.95 3.35
N GLN A 184 -19.41 8.54 3.39
CA GLN A 184 -20.28 8.56 2.22
C GLN A 184 -19.61 9.35 1.09
N ALA A 185 -19.78 8.87 -0.14
CA ALA A 185 -19.22 9.56 -1.30
C ALA A 185 -19.77 10.99 -1.44
N HIS A 186 -18.94 11.89 -1.97
CA HIS A 186 -19.26 13.29 -2.24
C HIS A 186 -19.55 14.18 -1.00
N THR A 187 -19.30 13.70 0.23
CA THR A 187 -19.40 14.57 1.40
C THR A 187 -18.14 15.42 1.60
N SER A 188 -18.26 16.49 2.39
CA SER A 188 -17.13 17.36 2.73
C SER A 188 -16.04 16.62 3.51
N GLU A 189 -16.42 15.68 4.37
CA GLU A 189 -15.50 14.83 5.14
C GLU A 189 -14.69 13.92 4.22
N ALA A 190 -15.35 13.25 3.25
CA ALA A 190 -14.69 12.40 2.27
C ALA A 190 -13.67 13.20 1.44
N ASN A 191 -14.08 14.37 0.93
CA ASN A 191 -13.19 15.22 0.15
C ASN A 191 -12.01 15.75 0.99
N SER A 192 -12.26 16.18 2.23
CA SER A 192 -11.20 16.63 3.15
C SER A 192 -10.20 15.53 3.46
N PHE A 193 -10.67 14.31 3.70
CA PHE A 193 -9.82 13.14 3.94
C PHE A 193 -8.92 12.85 2.73
N LEU A 194 -9.49 12.82 1.53
CA LEU A 194 -8.74 12.57 0.29
C LEU A 194 -7.73 13.69 -0.01
N ASP A 195 -8.04 14.95 0.32
CA ASP A 195 -7.10 16.06 0.18
C ASP A 195 -5.92 15.93 1.16
N GLN A 196 -6.17 15.40 2.37
CA GLN A 196 -5.09 15.05 3.30
C GLN A 196 -4.23 13.91 2.74
N VAL A 197 -4.82 12.89 2.13
CA VAL A 197 -4.09 11.78 1.48
C VAL A 197 -3.14 12.32 0.40
N ILE A 198 -3.59 13.25 -0.45
CA ILE A 198 -2.73 13.86 -1.47
C ILE A 198 -1.57 14.62 -0.83
N LYS A 199 -1.85 15.45 0.18
CA LYS A 199 -0.84 16.26 0.88
C LYS A 199 0.19 15.42 1.63
N ALA A 200 -0.18 14.21 2.04
CA ALA A 200 0.70 13.30 2.75
C ALA A 200 1.76 12.64 1.83
N VAL A 201 1.55 12.65 0.50
CA VAL A 201 2.57 12.17 -0.43
C VAL A 201 3.66 13.23 -0.60
N ASP A 202 4.72 13.10 0.19
CA ASP A 202 5.95 13.86 -0.01
C ASP A 202 6.61 13.44 -1.35
N PRO A 203 6.83 14.36 -2.31
CA PRO A 203 7.55 14.05 -3.55
C PRO A 203 8.94 13.45 -3.32
N CYS A 204 9.59 13.80 -2.21
CA CYS A 204 10.92 13.31 -1.83
C CYS A 204 10.90 11.87 -1.30
N ILE A 205 9.74 11.26 -1.08
CA ILE A 205 9.62 9.90 -0.52
C ILE A 205 10.41 8.87 -1.35
N LEU A 206 10.47 9.05 -2.67
CA LEU A 206 11.20 8.14 -3.57
C LEU A 206 12.73 8.27 -3.45
N LEU A 207 13.28 9.36 -2.92
CA LEU A 207 14.74 9.53 -2.79
C LEU A 207 15.38 8.41 -1.96
N ASN A 208 14.68 7.95 -0.93
CA ASN A 208 15.15 6.89 -0.04
C ASN A 208 14.77 5.47 -0.51
N MET A 209 13.96 5.33 -1.56
CA MET A 209 13.48 4.04 -2.07
C MET A 209 14.51 3.35 -2.99
N ARG A 210 14.76 2.06 -2.79
CA ARG A 210 15.71 1.26 -3.59
C ARG A 210 15.01 0.58 -4.76
N GLN A 211 13.83 0.02 -4.56
CA GLN A 211 13.06 -0.67 -5.60
C GLN A 211 12.09 0.29 -6.29
N LEU A 212 11.19 0.95 -5.53
CA LEU A 212 10.14 1.79 -6.07
C LEU A 212 10.72 3.01 -6.77
N LYS A 213 10.35 3.22 -8.05
CA LYS A 213 10.88 4.32 -8.87
C LYS A 213 9.83 5.34 -9.28
N LYS A 214 8.56 4.97 -9.23
CA LYS A 214 7.48 5.82 -9.71
C LYS A 214 6.27 5.77 -8.79
N LEU A 215 5.71 6.95 -8.51
CA LEU A 215 4.37 7.12 -7.97
C LEU A 215 3.50 7.82 -9.01
N GLU A 216 2.29 7.33 -9.20
CA GLU A 216 1.29 7.98 -10.04
C GLU A 216 0.03 8.22 -9.23
N ILE A 217 -0.32 9.48 -9.02
CA ILE A 217 -1.51 9.89 -8.27
C ILE A 217 -2.53 10.41 -9.27
N VAL A 218 -3.70 9.77 -9.32
CA VAL A 218 -4.82 10.18 -10.18
C VAL A 218 -5.97 10.61 -9.30
N ASP A 219 -6.23 11.91 -9.27
CA ASP A 219 -7.40 12.47 -8.61
C ASP A 219 -8.53 12.64 -9.62
N GLU A 220 -9.43 11.65 -9.69
CA GLU A 220 -10.59 11.67 -10.59
C GLU A 220 -11.56 12.80 -10.23
N ARG A 221 -11.57 13.23 -8.97
CA ARG A 221 -12.45 14.31 -8.49
C ARG A 221 -12.10 15.65 -9.12
N GLN A 222 -10.81 15.84 -9.40
CA GLN A 222 -10.26 17.08 -9.98
C GLN A 222 -9.77 16.90 -11.41
N ASN A 223 -9.91 15.70 -12.00
CA ASN A 223 -9.29 15.32 -13.27
C ASN A 223 -7.79 15.65 -13.34
N LYS A 224 -7.07 15.43 -12.22
CA LYS A 224 -5.67 15.77 -12.08
C LYS A 224 -4.82 14.51 -11.98
N VAL A 225 -3.73 14.47 -12.75
CA VAL A 225 -2.72 13.42 -12.65
C VAL A 225 -1.41 14.03 -12.21
N THR A 226 -0.78 13.44 -11.20
CA THR A 226 0.54 13.81 -10.69
C THR A 226 1.43 12.58 -10.72
N ILE A 227 2.53 12.67 -11.47
CA ILE A 227 3.52 11.60 -11.59
C ILE A 227 4.77 12.07 -10.85
N ILE A 228 5.30 11.24 -9.95
CA ILE A 228 6.59 11.43 -9.30
C ILE A 228 7.51 10.30 -9.75
N GLU A 229 8.62 10.61 -10.41
CA GLU A 229 9.53 9.60 -10.94
C GLU A 229 10.98 9.87 -10.51
N LYS A 230 11.63 8.85 -9.96
CA LYS A 230 13.04 8.83 -9.57
C LYS A 230 13.91 8.34 -10.71
N GLN A 231 14.71 9.24 -11.28
CA GLN A 231 15.67 8.91 -12.32
C GLN A 231 17.11 9.11 -11.81
N PHE A 232 17.95 8.11 -12.06
CA PHE A 232 19.38 8.18 -11.80
C PHE A 232 20.08 8.81 -13.01
N ILE A 233 20.82 9.90 -12.79
CA ILE A 233 21.45 10.66 -13.88
C ILE A 233 22.94 10.31 -14.07
N GLY A 234 23.55 9.64 -13.10
CA GLY A 234 24.95 9.22 -13.16
C GLY A 234 25.75 9.60 -11.91
N SER A 235 27.00 9.12 -11.86
CA SER A 235 28.01 9.56 -10.91
C SER A 235 28.80 10.74 -11.49
N THR A 236 28.53 11.96 -11.05
CA THR A 236 29.42 13.09 -11.36
C THR A 236 30.71 12.98 -10.55
N LYS A 237 31.84 12.71 -11.21
CA LYS A 237 33.16 13.17 -10.71
C LYS A 237 33.09 14.70 -10.72
N LEU A 238 33.23 15.34 -9.56
CA LEU A 238 33.12 16.80 -9.50
C LEU A 238 34.40 17.47 -9.96
N GLU A 239 34.24 18.44 -10.84
CA GLU A 239 34.89 19.73 -10.64
C GLU A 239 34.02 20.52 -9.64
N GLU A 240 34.66 21.10 -8.63
CA GLU A 240 34.01 21.84 -7.55
C GLU A 240 33.12 22.97 -8.10
N GLN A 241 31.81 22.87 -7.90
CA GLN A 241 30.95 24.04 -7.96
C GLN A 241 30.18 24.19 -6.65
N SER A 242 30.31 25.40 -6.11
CA SER A 242 29.81 25.87 -4.83
C SER A 242 28.31 26.19 -4.93
N SER A 243 27.57 25.62 -3.97
CA SER A 243 26.16 25.91 -3.61
C SER A 243 25.09 25.69 -4.69
N VAL A 244 24.17 24.77 -4.41
CA VAL A 244 22.85 24.70 -5.07
C VAL A 244 21.80 24.96 -3.99
N THR A 245 20.90 25.91 -4.24
CA THR A 245 19.77 26.24 -3.36
C THR A 245 18.49 25.63 -3.91
N PHE A 246 17.72 24.96 -3.05
CA PHE A 246 16.39 24.47 -3.36
C PHE A 246 15.48 24.70 -2.16
N GLU A 247 14.36 25.41 -2.35
CA GLU A 247 13.26 25.61 -1.38
C GLU A 247 13.73 25.67 0.09
N ASP A 248 14.50 26.69 0.44
CA ASP A 248 15.02 26.99 1.80
C ASP A 248 16.12 26.08 2.37
N PHE A 249 16.61 25.09 1.61
CA PHE A 249 17.75 24.27 2.02
C PHE A 249 19.04 24.68 1.28
N THR A 250 20.07 25.02 2.06
CA THR A 250 21.43 25.31 1.55
C THR A 250 22.33 24.12 1.86
N PHE A 251 22.84 23.47 0.82
CA PHE A 251 23.75 22.34 0.96
C PHE A 251 25.19 22.76 0.63
N LEU A 252 26.10 22.59 1.58
CA LEU A 252 27.54 22.84 1.45
C LEU A 252 28.31 21.50 1.44
N HIS A 253 29.41 21.42 0.67
CA HIS A 253 30.32 20.26 0.61
C HIS A 253 29.67 18.91 0.27
N LEU A 254 28.88 18.88 -0.79
CA LEU A 254 28.30 17.63 -1.26
C LEU A 254 29.37 16.77 -1.98
N SER A 255 29.33 15.45 -1.81
CA SER A 255 29.95 14.39 -2.65
C SER A 255 28.92 13.26 -2.77
N GLY A 256 28.64 12.73 -3.97
CA GLY A 256 27.51 11.79 -4.16
C GLY A 256 26.94 11.73 -5.59
N SER A 257 25.94 10.87 -5.79
CA SER A 257 25.23 10.68 -7.07
C SER A 257 24.14 11.72 -7.27
N VAL A 258 23.80 12.02 -8.53
CA VAL A 258 22.73 12.97 -8.85
C VAL A 258 21.45 12.20 -9.18
N ILE A 259 20.39 12.49 -8.43
CA ILE A 259 19.05 11.93 -8.61
C ILE A 259 18.11 13.06 -9.03
N ARG A 260 17.28 12.84 -10.04
CA ARG A 260 16.24 13.79 -10.43
C ARG A 260 14.87 13.20 -10.12
N LEU A 261 14.06 14.02 -9.48
CA LEU A 261 12.64 13.77 -9.29
C LEU A 261 11.86 14.59 -10.30
N HIS A 262 11.13 13.92 -11.18
CA HIS A 262 10.20 14.55 -12.09
C HIS A 262 8.82 14.63 -11.46
N THR A 263 8.17 15.79 -11.54
CA THR A 263 6.76 15.99 -11.19
C THR A 263 5.96 16.44 -12.42
N SER A 264 4.62 16.40 -12.35
CA SER A 264 3.77 16.92 -13.45
C SER A 264 3.95 18.42 -13.73
N THR A 265 4.56 19.17 -12.81
CA THR A 265 4.75 20.63 -12.89
C THR A 265 6.21 21.03 -13.12
N GLY A 266 7.15 20.09 -13.19
CA GLY A 266 8.57 20.40 -13.36
C GLY A 266 9.48 19.25 -12.93
N TYR A 267 10.74 19.55 -12.63
CA TYR A 267 11.66 18.58 -12.05
C TYR A 267 12.54 19.25 -11.01
N SER A 268 12.90 18.48 -9.99
CA SER A 268 13.84 18.88 -8.94
C SER A 268 15.04 17.94 -8.98
N THR A 269 16.25 18.49 -8.88
CA THR A 269 17.48 17.70 -8.91
C THR A 269 18.08 17.68 -7.51
N PHE A 270 18.28 16.49 -6.99
CA PHE A 270 18.80 16.23 -5.65
C PHE A 270 20.17 15.57 -5.73
N ARG A 271 20.97 15.85 -4.72
CA ARG A 271 22.27 15.23 -4.52
C ARG A 271 22.19 14.30 -3.31
N VAL A 272 22.54 13.04 -3.52
CA VAL A 272 22.42 11.96 -2.53
C VAL A 272 23.75 11.25 -2.35
#